data_AF-A0A8J5I5U9-F1
#
_entry.id   AF-A0A8J5I5U9-F1
#
_cell.length_a   1.000
_cell.length_b   1.000
_cell.length_c   1.000
_cell.angle_alpha   90.00
_cell.angle_beta   90.00
_cell.angle_gamma   90.00
#
_symmetry.space_group_name_H-M   'P 1'
#
loop_
_entity.id
_entity.type
_entity.pdbx_description
1 polymer ?
#
loop_
_entity_poly.entity_id
_entity_poly.type
_entity_poly.pdbx_seq_one_letter_code
_entity_poly.pdbx_strand_id
1 'polypeptide(L)'
;MGIPSDEVVIIRPPESPGGPSLITVSCPDKTGLGCDLCRVILLFGLSIVRGGTLLPSFTPIKTPISRLPPCCFSFALGEKLKLESLLDFSTDGRWCYVLLWVAERGRKETRWDLLKKRLVAVCPSVSPPLVSEINSSDQEMDAEQKPQVFLLKFSCYDRMGLLHDLSDDYEMADVTEVLCELELTIRRVKVSTTPDGTVMDLFLITDTRELLHTQSRREDACNRLRAILGDSMCSCEIELASEEIASCLQASSSLPPSITEDMLTLEIQDESSNAVPQSSFLSVSVDNSLSHAHSLIQIQCYDHKGLLYDIMRTLKDYNMQVSYGRFNTKENGNCNVDLLVVQNDGKKIVDPNKQVALCSRLRMELSSPLRVTLVSRGPDIELLVANPVEICGKGRPLVFYDITYALKLLEIRIFLAEIGRHVIGDREWEVYRVHLGDDHELCASKDKIVDGVTKMLMGWH
;
A
#
# COMPACT_ATOMS: atom_id res chain seq x y z
N MET A 1 -23.43 -19.31 -15.51
CA MET A 1 -22.90 -20.18 -14.44
C MET A 1 -21.81 -19.38 -13.76
N GLY A 2 -22.09 -18.80 -12.59
CA GLY A 2 -21.10 -18.00 -11.87
C GLY A 2 -20.00 -18.90 -11.32
N ILE A 3 -18.76 -18.43 -11.37
CA ILE A 3 -17.64 -19.05 -10.66
C ILE A 3 -17.98 -18.92 -9.16
N PRO A 4 -18.03 -20.00 -8.38
CA PRO A 4 -18.23 -19.91 -6.93
C PRO A 4 -17.14 -19.02 -6.32
N SER A 5 -17.48 -18.14 -5.37
CA SER A 5 -16.55 -17.12 -4.85
C SER A 5 -15.26 -17.70 -4.28
N ASP A 6 -15.26 -18.97 -3.88
CA ASP A 6 -14.10 -19.69 -3.36
C ASP A 6 -13.06 -20.08 -4.41
N GLU A 7 -13.41 -20.05 -5.70
CA GLU A 7 -12.50 -20.32 -6.82
C GLU A 7 -11.84 -19.04 -7.38
N VAL A 8 -12.33 -17.85 -6.99
CA VAL A 8 -11.82 -16.56 -7.49
C VAL A 8 -10.40 -16.29 -7.00
N VAL A 9 -10.11 -16.64 -5.74
CA VAL A 9 -8.78 -16.48 -5.13
C VAL A 9 -8.36 -17.82 -4.54
N ILE A 10 -7.21 -18.32 -4.97
CA ILE A 10 -6.61 -19.56 -4.47
C ILE A 10 -5.26 -19.21 -3.86
N ILE A 11 -5.07 -19.55 -2.59
CA ILE A 11 -3.81 -19.39 -1.88
C ILE A 11 -3.22 -20.78 -1.68
N ARG A 12 -2.00 -20.99 -2.17
CA ARG A 12 -1.23 -22.22 -1.93
C ARG A 12 -0.09 -21.92 -0.95
N PRO A 13 0.08 -22.75 0.09
CA PRO A 13 1.20 -22.63 1.01
C PRO A 13 2.53 -22.91 0.28
N PRO A 14 3.67 -22.56 0.89
CA PRO A 14 4.97 -22.78 0.27
C PRO A 14 5.28 -24.27 0.13
N GLU A 15 5.96 -24.64 -0.96
CA GLU A 15 6.39 -26.03 -1.23
C GLU A 15 7.50 -26.49 -0.27
N SER A 16 8.28 -25.54 0.26
CA SER A 16 9.35 -25.76 1.23
C SER A 16 9.19 -24.84 2.44
N PRO A 17 9.60 -25.27 3.65
CA PRO A 17 9.60 -24.41 4.83
C PRO A 17 10.37 -23.10 4.58
N GLY A 18 9.77 -21.95 4.91
CA GLY A 18 10.34 -20.62 4.66
C GLY A 18 10.32 -20.16 3.20
N GLY A 19 9.71 -20.93 2.28
CA GLY A 19 9.50 -20.53 0.90
C GLY A 19 8.34 -19.54 0.71
N PRO A 20 8.17 -18.96 -0.48
CA PRO A 20 7.05 -18.08 -0.79
C PRO A 20 5.75 -18.87 -0.99
N SER A 21 4.63 -18.31 -0.56
CA SER A 21 3.29 -18.78 -0.87
C SER A 21 2.84 -18.29 -2.24
N LEU A 22 1.94 -19.01 -2.91
CA LEU A 22 1.42 -18.64 -4.22
C LEU A 22 -0.04 -18.19 -4.11
N ILE A 23 -0.31 -16.95 -4.51
CA ILE A 23 -1.66 -16.40 -4.66
C ILE A 23 -2.03 -16.42 -6.14
N THR A 24 -3.15 -17.06 -6.47
CA THR A 24 -3.75 -17.04 -7.81
C THR A 24 -5.10 -16.33 -7.74
N VAL A 25 -5.33 -15.37 -8.63
CA VAL A 25 -6.60 -14.66 -8.75
C VAL A 25 -7.15 -14.84 -10.16
N SER A 26 -8.42 -15.21 -10.28
CA SER A 26 -9.15 -15.31 -11.54
C SER A 26 -10.53 -14.68 -11.40
N CYS A 27 -10.70 -13.49 -11.98
CA CYS A 27 -11.93 -12.70 -11.87
C CYS A 27 -12.14 -11.83 -13.12
N PRO A 28 -13.31 -11.20 -13.30
CA PRO A 28 -13.48 -10.18 -14.33
C PRO A 28 -12.47 -9.04 -14.15
N ASP A 29 -12.02 -8.47 -15.25
CA ASP A 29 -11.06 -7.37 -15.22
C ASP A 29 -11.74 -6.04 -14.86
N LYS A 30 -10.99 -5.17 -14.18
CA LYS A 30 -11.32 -3.76 -14.02
C LYS A 30 -10.04 -2.95 -14.04
N THR A 31 -10.11 -1.72 -14.54
CA THR A 31 -8.99 -0.78 -14.47
C THR A 31 -8.55 -0.61 -13.01
N GLY A 32 -7.25 -0.75 -12.75
CA GLY A 32 -6.69 -0.62 -11.41
C GLY A 32 -6.77 -1.88 -10.53
N LEU A 33 -7.31 -3.02 -11.00
CA LEU A 33 -7.37 -4.26 -10.21
C LEU A 33 -5.99 -4.69 -9.67
N GLY A 34 -4.95 -4.64 -10.49
CA GLY A 34 -3.60 -5.02 -10.05
C GLY A 34 -3.06 -4.12 -8.94
N CYS A 35 -3.36 -2.82 -8.96
CA CYS A 35 -3.03 -1.90 -7.88
C CYS A 35 -3.78 -2.28 -6.59
N ASP A 36 -5.10 -2.52 -6.67
CA ASP A 36 -5.92 -2.93 -5.53
C ASP A 36 -5.41 -4.23 -4.89
N LEU A 37 -5.07 -5.24 -5.71
CA LEU A 37 -4.53 -6.52 -5.25
C LEU A 37 -3.17 -6.34 -4.56
N CYS A 38 -2.24 -5.60 -5.17
CA CYS A 38 -0.93 -5.31 -4.57
C CYS A 38 -1.08 -4.56 -3.25
N ARG A 39 -2.02 -3.62 -3.17
CA ARG A 39 -2.31 -2.88 -1.95
C ARG A 39 -2.83 -3.80 -0.85
N VAL A 40 -3.73 -4.73 -1.16
CA VAL A 40 -4.23 -5.71 -0.19
C VAL A 40 -3.08 -6.60 0.30
N ILE A 41 -2.24 -7.13 -0.60
CA ILE A 41 -1.10 -7.95 -0.20
C ILE A 41 -0.15 -7.17 0.74
N LEU A 42 0.17 -5.93 0.37
CA LEU A 42 1.04 -5.06 1.17
C LEU A 42 0.44 -4.72 2.54
N LEU A 43 -0.89 -4.59 2.64
CA LEU A 43 -1.61 -4.35 3.90
C LEU A 43 -1.42 -5.49 4.91
N PHE A 44 -1.20 -6.73 4.45
CA PHE A 44 -0.92 -7.88 5.31
C PHE A 44 0.59 -8.07 5.57
N GLY A 45 1.42 -7.07 5.27
CA GLY A 45 2.87 -7.14 5.50
C GLY A 45 3.61 -8.11 4.57
N LEU A 46 2.95 -8.59 3.52
CA LEU A 46 3.52 -9.51 2.55
C LEU A 46 4.28 -8.75 1.47
N SER A 47 5.43 -9.28 1.09
CA SER A 47 6.20 -8.83 -0.07
C SER A 47 5.95 -9.74 -1.26
N ILE A 48 5.68 -9.16 -2.42
CA ILE A 48 5.61 -9.89 -3.68
C ILE A 48 7.04 -10.19 -4.11
N VAL A 49 7.43 -11.45 -4.06
CA VAL A 49 8.79 -11.92 -4.36
C VAL A 49 8.71 -12.80 -5.59
N ARG A 50 9.54 -12.61 -6.61
CA ARG A 50 9.54 -13.56 -7.72
C ARG A 50 10.08 -14.91 -7.24
N GLY A 51 9.29 -15.98 -7.34
CA GLY A 51 9.76 -17.35 -7.11
C GLY A 51 10.73 -17.79 -8.22
N GLY A 52 12.00 -18.01 -7.85
CA GLY A 52 12.95 -18.97 -8.43
C GLY A 52 13.17 -19.06 -9.96
N THR A 53 14.42 -18.87 -10.38
CA THR A 53 14.98 -19.33 -11.66
C THR A 53 15.11 -20.86 -11.74
N LEU A 54 14.65 -21.45 -12.86
CA LEU A 54 15.15 -22.61 -13.66
C LEU A 54 13.94 -23.37 -14.23
N LEU A 55 13.75 -23.46 -15.55
CA LEU A 55 14.53 -24.37 -16.40
C LEU A 55 15.38 -23.68 -17.47
N PRO A 56 16.57 -24.23 -17.79
CA PRO A 56 17.39 -23.79 -18.91
C PRO A 56 16.81 -24.33 -20.23
N SER A 57 16.89 -23.49 -21.27
CA SER A 57 16.54 -23.75 -22.67
C SER A 57 15.07 -24.03 -22.98
N PHE A 58 14.37 -23.05 -23.56
CA PHE A 58 13.29 -23.33 -24.51
C PHE A 58 13.30 -22.32 -25.65
N THR A 59 13.28 -22.87 -26.87
CA THR A 59 13.16 -22.15 -28.13
C THR A 59 11.73 -21.63 -28.33
N PRO A 60 11.52 -20.40 -28.81
CA PRO A 60 10.19 -19.84 -29.01
C PRO A 60 9.41 -20.64 -30.06
N ILE A 61 8.18 -21.07 -29.74
CA ILE A 61 7.28 -21.74 -30.68
C ILE A 61 6.69 -20.70 -31.65
N LYS A 62 6.93 -20.91 -32.95
CA LYS A 62 6.57 -20.05 -34.09
C LYS A 62 5.08 -20.11 -34.52
N THR A 63 4.12 -20.28 -33.61
CA THR A 63 2.69 -20.34 -34.01
C THR A 63 1.87 -19.19 -33.42
N PRO A 64 1.21 -18.36 -34.26
CA PRO A 64 0.45 -17.21 -33.79
C PRO A 64 -0.84 -17.62 -33.05
N ILE A 65 -1.07 -16.94 -31.92
CA ILE A 65 -2.19 -17.12 -30.97
C ILE A 65 -3.58 -16.86 -31.59
N SER A 66 -3.62 -16.33 -32.81
CA SER A 66 -4.83 -15.88 -33.53
C SER A 66 -5.72 -16.98 -34.11
N ARG A 67 -5.51 -18.27 -33.79
CA ARG A 67 -6.26 -19.40 -34.41
C ARG A 67 -6.98 -20.35 -33.45
N LEU A 68 -7.12 -20.01 -32.16
CA LEU A 68 -7.87 -20.86 -31.22
C LEU A 68 -9.29 -20.32 -30.97
N PRO A 69 -10.32 -21.20 -30.89
CA PRO A 69 -11.70 -20.79 -30.64
C PRO A 69 -11.92 -20.28 -29.21
N PRO A 70 -12.86 -19.32 -29.00
CA PRO A 70 -13.02 -18.55 -27.76
C PRO A 70 -13.37 -19.39 -26.51
N CYS A 71 -13.93 -20.59 -26.68
CA CYS A 71 -14.28 -21.50 -25.58
C CYS A 71 -13.09 -22.32 -25.05
N CYS A 72 -11.94 -22.34 -25.75
CA CYS A 72 -10.74 -23.06 -25.32
C CYS A 72 -9.67 -22.12 -24.72
N PHE A 73 -9.90 -20.81 -24.65
CA PHE A 73 -8.95 -19.84 -24.10
C PHE A 73 -8.69 -20.06 -22.61
N SER A 74 -9.71 -20.35 -21.79
CA SER A 74 -9.53 -20.57 -20.34
C SER A 74 -8.72 -21.85 -20.02
N PHE A 75 -8.98 -22.95 -20.75
CA PHE A 75 -8.36 -24.24 -20.47
C PHE A 75 -6.99 -24.40 -21.14
N ALA A 76 -6.84 -23.98 -22.40
CA ALA A 76 -5.57 -24.11 -23.12
C ALA A 76 -4.52 -23.09 -22.69
N LEU A 77 -4.92 -21.89 -22.24
CA LEU A 77 -4.01 -20.92 -21.64
C LEU A 77 -3.66 -21.37 -20.22
N GLY A 78 -4.62 -21.86 -19.42
CA GLY A 78 -4.37 -22.36 -18.06
C GLY A 78 -3.45 -23.60 -17.99
N GLU A 79 -3.58 -24.55 -18.92
CA GLU A 79 -2.70 -25.73 -18.98
C GLU A 79 -1.38 -25.49 -19.73
N LYS A 80 -1.33 -24.60 -20.75
CA LYS A 80 -0.04 -24.20 -21.36
C LYS A 80 0.77 -23.26 -20.48
N LEU A 81 0.14 -22.31 -19.78
CA LEU A 81 0.81 -21.40 -18.84
C LEU A 81 1.27 -22.13 -17.57
N LYS A 82 0.66 -23.29 -17.25
CA LYS A 82 1.15 -24.21 -16.22
C LYS A 82 2.57 -24.73 -16.51
N LEU A 83 3.00 -24.74 -17.79
CA LEU A 83 4.33 -25.18 -18.21
C LEU A 83 5.37 -24.04 -18.30
N GLU A 84 4.96 -22.78 -18.26
CA GLU A 84 5.85 -21.62 -18.40
C GLU A 84 5.64 -20.66 -17.22
N SER A 85 6.40 -20.89 -16.14
CA SER A 85 6.48 -20.13 -14.89
C SER A 85 7.04 -18.70 -15.05
N LEU A 86 6.44 -17.90 -15.94
CA LEU A 86 7.00 -16.60 -16.38
C LEU A 86 6.02 -15.42 -16.30
N LEU A 87 4.78 -15.65 -15.87
CA LEU A 87 3.68 -14.68 -15.94
C LEU A 87 3.17 -14.29 -14.55
N ASP A 88 3.14 -12.98 -14.26
CA ASP A 88 2.61 -12.45 -13.00
C ASP A 88 1.21 -11.82 -13.18
N PHE A 89 0.93 -11.21 -14.35
CA PHE A 89 -0.40 -10.64 -14.70
C PHE A 89 -0.76 -10.88 -16.17
N SER A 90 -2.02 -11.25 -16.45
CA SER A 90 -2.57 -11.30 -17.81
C SER A 90 -4.07 -10.98 -17.80
N THR A 91 -4.49 -10.08 -18.68
CA THR A 91 -5.90 -9.75 -18.91
C THR A 91 -6.21 -9.62 -20.40
N ASP A 92 -7.41 -10.04 -20.79
CA ASP A 92 -7.98 -9.79 -22.13
C ASP A 92 -8.91 -8.56 -22.14
N GLY A 93 -8.94 -7.79 -21.04
CA GLY A 93 -9.81 -6.65 -20.80
C GLY A 93 -11.22 -7.02 -20.33
N ARG A 94 -11.52 -8.31 -20.19
CA ARG A 94 -12.78 -8.83 -19.62
C ARG A 94 -12.54 -9.73 -18.43
N TRP A 95 -11.49 -10.53 -18.48
CA TRP A 95 -11.06 -11.45 -17.45
C TRP A 95 -9.58 -11.23 -17.17
N CYS A 96 -9.24 -11.26 -15.90
CA CYS A 96 -7.89 -11.13 -15.39
C CYS A 96 -7.47 -12.44 -14.72
N TYR A 97 -6.23 -12.84 -14.98
CA TYR A 97 -5.53 -13.94 -14.32
C TYR A 97 -4.22 -13.41 -13.75
N VAL A 98 -4.07 -13.53 -12.44
CA VAL A 98 -2.93 -12.99 -11.69
C VAL A 98 -2.30 -14.10 -10.88
N LEU A 99 -0.96 -14.15 -10.89
CA LEU A 99 -0.18 -15.15 -10.17
C LEU A 99 0.94 -14.43 -9.43
N LEU A 100 0.89 -14.45 -8.10
CA LEU A 100 1.81 -13.71 -7.24
C LEU A 100 2.41 -14.63 -6.20
N TRP A 101 3.73 -14.70 -6.22
CA TRP A 101 4.51 -15.31 -5.16
C TRP A 101 4.72 -14.27 -4.07
N VAL A 102 4.39 -14.64 -2.83
CA VAL A 102 4.43 -13.74 -1.68
C VAL A 102 5.22 -14.36 -0.53
N ALA A 103 6.04 -13.54 0.12
CA ALA A 103 6.79 -13.92 1.31
C ALA A 103 6.46 -12.98 2.47
N GLU A 104 6.46 -13.53 3.68
CA GLU A 104 6.31 -12.77 4.91
C GLU A 104 7.61 -12.01 5.18
N ARG A 105 7.52 -10.69 5.40
CA ARG A 105 8.67 -9.84 5.78
C ARG A 105 8.78 -9.62 7.29
N GLY A 106 7.79 -10.06 8.06
CA GLY A 106 7.67 -9.85 9.49
C GLY A 106 7.77 -11.14 10.31
N ARG A 107 7.71 -10.99 11.64
CA ARG A 107 7.79 -12.12 12.58
C ARG A 107 6.43 -12.79 12.88
N LYS A 108 5.33 -12.22 12.40
CA LYS A 108 3.97 -12.66 12.75
C LYS A 108 3.34 -13.46 11.63
N GLU A 109 2.60 -14.50 12.00
CA GLU A 109 1.89 -15.37 11.07
C GLU A 109 0.75 -14.62 10.35
N THR A 110 0.74 -14.70 9.02
CA THR A 110 -0.30 -14.06 8.21
C THR A 110 -1.67 -14.72 8.43
N ARG A 111 -2.70 -13.90 8.65
CA ARG A 111 -4.10 -14.37 8.71
C ARG A 111 -4.65 -14.65 7.31
N TRP A 112 -4.21 -15.76 6.70
CA TRP A 112 -4.51 -16.16 5.32
C TRP A 112 -6.01 -16.15 4.96
N ASP A 113 -6.90 -16.55 5.88
CA ASP A 113 -8.35 -16.51 5.66
C ASP A 113 -8.89 -15.09 5.51
N LEU A 114 -8.38 -14.15 6.32
CA LEU A 114 -8.78 -12.75 6.22
C LEU A 114 -8.21 -12.14 4.95
N LEU A 115 -6.95 -12.44 4.61
CA LEU A 115 -6.34 -12.03 3.33
C LEU A 115 -7.17 -12.50 2.14
N LYS A 116 -7.56 -13.79 2.10
CA LYS A 116 -8.41 -14.34 1.04
C LYS A 116 -9.72 -13.53 0.90
N LYS A 117 -10.40 -13.25 2.03
CA LYS A 117 -11.63 -12.45 2.03
C LYS A 117 -11.40 -11.03 1.49
N ARG A 118 -10.27 -10.39 1.84
CA ARG A 118 -9.92 -9.04 1.34
C ARG A 118 -9.63 -9.05 -0.16
N LEU A 119 -8.92 -10.05 -0.65
CA LEU A 119 -8.61 -10.21 -2.07
C LEU A 119 -9.89 -10.46 -2.89
N VAL A 120 -10.80 -11.30 -2.40
CA VAL A 120 -12.11 -11.52 -3.04
C VAL A 120 -12.93 -10.23 -3.06
N ALA A 121 -12.92 -9.43 -1.98
CA ALA A 121 -13.69 -8.19 -1.89
C ALA A 121 -13.25 -7.10 -2.89
N VAL A 122 -11.99 -7.11 -3.36
CA VAL A 122 -11.53 -6.17 -4.38
C VAL A 122 -11.79 -6.64 -5.82
N CYS A 123 -12.09 -7.94 -6.00
CA CYS A 123 -12.40 -8.52 -7.30
C CYS A 123 -13.82 -8.13 -7.76
N PRO A 124 -14.02 -7.77 -9.04
CA PRO A 124 -15.36 -7.54 -9.58
C PRO A 124 -16.23 -8.82 -9.53
N SER A 125 -17.52 -8.66 -9.26
CA SER A 125 -18.48 -9.78 -9.30
C SER A 125 -19.03 -10.00 -10.72
N VAL A 126 -19.26 -11.26 -11.08
CA VAL A 126 -19.86 -11.66 -12.36
C VAL A 126 -21.38 -11.42 -12.29
N SER A 127 -21.83 -10.17 -12.41
CA SER A 127 -23.24 -9.87 -12.61
C SER A 127 -23.53 -9.87 -14.12
N PRO A 128 -24.50 -10.63 -14.65
CA PRO A 128 -24.87 -10.52 -16.06
C PRO A 128 -25.47 -9.13 -16.35
N PRO A 129 -25.32 -8.57 -17.57
CA PRO A 129 -25.75 -7.20 -17.90
C PRO A 129 -27.28 -7.02 -18.02
N LEU A 130 -28.09 -7.95 -17.53
CA LEU A 130 -29.54 -7.99 -17.76
C LEU A 130 -30.39 -7.73 -16.51
N VAL A 131 -29.80 -7.21 -15.43
CA VAL A 131 -30.56 -6.65 -14.28
C VAL A 131 -30.04 -5.26 -13.87
N SER A 132 -29.17 -4.64 -14.67
CA SER A 132 -28.57 -3.34 -14.39
C SER A 132 -29.41 -2.14 -14.84
N GLU A 133 -30.74 -2.31 -15.00
CA GLU A 133 -31.65 -1.21 -15.36
C GLU A 133 -32.85 -1.05 -14.40
N ILE A 134 -32.92 -1.78 -13.28
CA ILE A 134 -34.01 -1.60 -12.30
C ILE A 134 -33.53 -1.21 -10.89
N ASN A 135 -32.22 -1.30 -10.60
CA ASN A 135 -31.66 -0.79 -9.34
C ASN A 135 -30.58 0.28 -9.54
N SER A 136 -30.59 0.99 -10.67
CA SER A 136 -30.06 2.36 -10.69
C SER A 136 -31.09 3.26 -10.00
N SER A 137 -31.22 3.12 -8.68
CA SER A 137 -31.63 4.27 -7.91
C SER A 137 -30.53 5.30 -8.16
N ASP A 138 -30.86 6.28 -9.00
CA ASP A 138 -30.24 7.60 -8.95
C ASP A 138 -30.22 7.99 -7.47
N GLN A 139 -29.10 7.73 -6.79
CA GLN A 139 -28.79 8.43 -5.57
C GLN A 139 -28.52 9.86 -6.03
N GLU A 140 -29.59 10.64 -6.00
CA GLU A 140 -29.55 12.09 -5.81
C GLU A 140 -28.33 12.43 -4.98
N MET A 141 -27.59 13.44 -5.42
CA MET A 141 -26.42 14.02 -4.75
C MET A 141 -26.57 14.02 -3.23
N ASP A 142 -26.12 12.94 -2.58
CA ASP A 142 -26.14 12.82 -1.14
C ASP A 142 -25.10 13.80 -0.61
N ALA A 143 -25.54 14.69 0.26
CA ALA A 143 -24.68 15.64 0.95
C ALA A 143 -23.46 14.89 1.49
N GLU A 144 -22.25 15.39 1.23
CA GLU A 144 -20.99 14.84 1.75
C GLU A 144 -21.09 14.66 3.27
N GLN A 145 -21.52 13.49 3.73
CA GLN A 145 -21.53 13.15 5.15
C GLN A 145 -20.07 12.97 5.53
N LYS A 146 -19.54 13.94 6.28
CA LYS A 146 -18.19 13.84 6.83
C LYS A 146 -18.10 12.54 7.64
N PRO A 147 -17.07 11.71 7.42
CA PRO A 147 -16.92 10.46 8.14
C PRO A 147 -16.88 10.73 9.65
N GLN A 148 -17.69 9.98 10.40
CA GLN A 148 -17.76 10.11 11.85
C GLN A 148 -16.42 9.75 12.49
N VAL A 149 -15.91 10.66 13.30
CA VAL A 149 -14.67 10.47 14.06
C VAL A 149 -15.01 9.88 15.42
N PHE A 150 -14.27 8.85 15.82
CA PHE A 150 -14.40 8.19 17.10
C PHE A 150 -13.12 8.35 17.91
N LEU A 151 -13.27 8.45 19.22
CA LEU A 151 -12.18 8.45 20.18
C LEU A 151 -12.04 7.04 20.76
N LEU A 152 -10.94 6.39 20.42
CA LEU A 152 -10.48 5.18 21.08
C LEU A 152 -9.55 5.58 22.22
N LYS A 153 -9.97 5.28 23.45
CA LYS A 153 -9.18 5.45 24.66
C LYS A 153 -8.59 4.12 25.06
N PHE A 154 -7.31 4.15 25.37
CA PHE A 154 -6.53 2.98 25.70
C PHE A 154 -5.64 3.30 26.90
N SER A 155 -5.54 2.38 27.87
CA SER A 155 -4.69 2.55 29.05
C SER A 155 -3.84 1.31 29.36
N CYS A 156 -2.56 1.52 29.66
CA CYS A 156 -1.63 0.46 30.11
C CYS A 156 -0.58 0.95 31.10
N TYR A 157 0.24 0.02 31.59
CA TYR A 157 1.32 0.30 32.52
C TYR A 157 2.70 0.61 31.88
N ASP A 158 2.91 0.35 30.59
CA ASP A 158 4.23 0.53 29.93
C ASP A 158 4.32 1.78 29.05
N ARG A 159 5.50 2.44 29.10
CA ARG A 159 5.84 3.66 28.35
C ARG A 159 6.55 3.38 27.02
N MET A 160 7.09 2.20 26.80
CA MET A 160 7.96 1.91 25.64
C MET A 160 7.30 0.94 24.66
N GLY A 161 6.28 1.42 23.96
CA GLY A 161 5.76 0.71 22.79
C GLY A 161 4.35 0.18 22.97
N LEU A 162 3.38 1.02 23.30
CA LEU A 162 2.00 0.58 23.17
C LEU A 162 1.54 0.31 21.74
N LEU A 163 2.17 1.00 20.78
CA LEU A 163 1.98 0.68 19.39
C LEU A 163 2.59 -0.68 19.03
N HIS A 164 3.58 -1.15 19.79
CA HIS A 164 4.36 -2.35 19.52
C HIS A 164 4.86 -2.88 20.87
N ASP A 165 4.22 -3.85 21.52
CA ASP A 165 4.71 -4.33 22.83
C ASP A 165 5.99 -5.18 22.64
N LEU A 166 6.88 -5.18 23.64
CA LEU A 166 8.03 -6.09 23.76
C LEU A 166 7.80 -6.93 25.03
N SER A 167 7.07 -8.05 24.91
CA SER A 167 7.44 -9.18 25.75
C SER A 167 8.65 -9.87 25.11
N ASP A 168 9.71 -10.04 25.90
CA ASP A 168 10.90 -10.84 25.53
C ASP A 168 10.55 -12.31 25.19
N ASP A 169 9.32 -12.73 25.50
CA ASP A 169 8.73 -14.01 25.15
C ASP A 169 7.65 -13.83 24.07
N TYR A 170 7.94 -14.34 22.86
CA TYR A 170 6.99 -14.86 21.87
C TYR A 170 5.58 -14.20 21.84
N GLU A 171 5.46 -12.95 21.35
CA GLU A 171 4.37 -12.43 20.51
C GLU A 171 4.38 -10.89 20.55
N MET A 172 4.68 -10.22 19.42
CA MET A 172 4.52 -8.76 19.34
C MET A 172 3.05 -8.42 19.16
N ALA A 173 2.52 -7.72 20.15
CA ALA A 173 1.20 -7.14 20.15
C ALA A 173 1.25 -5.73 19.54
N ASP A 174 0.56 -5.52 18.40
CA ASP A 174 0.55 -4.23 17.71
C ASP A 174 -0.87 -3.68 17.52
N VAL A 175 -1.14 -2.54 18.16
CA VAL A 175 -2.41 -1.83 18.07
C VAL A 175 -2.68 -1.30 16.66
N THR A 176 -1.67 -0.73 16.00
CA THR A 176 -1.79 -0.16 14.64
C THR A 176 -2.13 -1.23 13.61
N GLU A 177 -1.58 -2.43 13.76
CA GLU A 177 -1.88 -3.57 12.88
C GLU A 177 -3.34 -4.01 13.04
N VAL A 178 -3.81 -4.16 14.28
CA VAL A 178 -5.20 -4.56 14.57
C VAL A 178 -6.19 -3.54 14.02
N LEU A 179 -5.92 -2.25 14.22
CA LEU A 179 -6.74 -1.19 13.66
C LEU A 179 -6.76 -1.27 12.12
N CYS A 180 -5.62 -1.54 11.48
CA CYS A 180 -5.54 -1.76 10.04
C CYS A 180 -6.34 -3.00 9.58
N GLU A 181 -6.27 -4.14 10.27
CA GLU A 181 -7.04 -5.35 9.95
C GLU A 181 -8.55 -5.12 10.03
N LEU A 182 -8.95 -4.34 11.03
CA LEU A 182 -10.31 -3.89 11.24
C LEU A 182 -10.73 -2.81 10.24
N GLU A 183 -9.83 -2.25 9.44
CA GLU A 183 -10.04 -1.09 8.57
C GLU A 183 -10.52 0.17 9.32
N LEU A 184 -9.98 0.35 10.51
CA LEU A 184 -10.06 1.58 11.28
C LEU A 184 -8.83 2.42 10.95
N THR A 185 -9.04 3.62 10.44
CA THR A 185 -7.95 4.52 10.05
C THR A 185 -7.67 5.51 11.16
N ILE A 186 -6.41 5.64 11.54
CA ILE A 186 -5.96 6.61 12.55
C ILE A 186 -5.86 8.00 11.90
N ARG A 187 -6.39 9.02 12.58
CA ARG A 187 -6.27 10.43 12.21
C ARG A 187 -5.32 11.18 13.13
N ARG A 188 -5.29 10.81 14.40
CA ARG A 188 -4.41 11.41 15.41
C ARG A 188 -4.18 10.42 16.54
N VAL A 189 -2.97 10.43 17.09
CA VAL A 189 -2.58 9.68 18.29
C VAL A 189 -1.98 10.66 19.28
N LYS A 190 -2.47 10.64 20.51
CA LYS A 190 -1.85 11.38 21.62
C LYS A 190 -1.52 10.40 22.72
N VAL A 191 -0.25 10.33 23.07
CA VAL A 191 0.30 9.49 24.14
C VAL A 191 0.55 10.39 25.34
N SER A 192 0.05 10.01 26.51
CA SER A 192 0.22 10.79 27.74
C SER A 192 0.36 9.90 28.96
N THR A 193 1.23 10.26 29.89
CA THR A 193 1.33 9.56 31.18
C THR A 193 0.48 10.29 32.21
N THR A 194 -0.40 9.56 32.89
CA THR A 194 -1.18 10.08 34.02
C THR A 194 -0.33 10.12 35.31
N PRO A 195 -0.72 10.94 36.32
CA PRO A 195 0.07 11.13 37.54
C PRO A 195 0.28 9.86 38.38
N ASP A 196 -0.58 8.86 38.21
CA ASP A 196 -0.52 7.52 38.80
C ASP A 196 0.52 6.60 38.13
N GLY A 197 1.17 7.05 37.05
CA GLY A 197 2.19 6.30 36.31
C GLY A 197 1.66 5.50 35.12
N THR A 198 0.33 5.41 34.96
CA THR A 198 -0.33 4.75 33.83
C THR A 198 -0.13 5.55 32.54
N VAL A 199 -0.03 4.88 31.40
CA VAL A 199 0.01 5.51 30.07
C VAL A 199 -1.37 5.46 29.45
N MET A 200 -1.87 6.63 29.07
CA MET A 200 -3.15 6.85 28.39
C MET A 200 -2.88 7.24 26.94
N ASP A 201 -3.28 6.36 26.03
CA ASP A 201 -3.22 6.59 24.60
C ASP A 201 -4.62 6.92 24.06
N LEU A 202 -4.69 8.04 23.35
CA LEU A 202 -5.91 8.57 22.77
C LEU A 202 -5.76 8.55 21.25
N PHE A 203 -6.55 7.70 20.59
CA PHE A 203 -6.60 7.58 19.15
C PHE A 203 -7.88 8.21 18.62
N LEU A 204 -7.76 9.16 17.70
CA LEU A 204 -8.87 9.59 16.87
C LEU A 204 -8.88 8.72 15.62
N ILE A 205 -9.95 7.95 15.45
CA ILE A 205 -10.10 6.95 14.39
C ILE A 205 -11.37 7.20 13.56
N THR A 206 -11.35 6.76 12.31
CA THR A 206 -12.53 6.69 11.44
C THR A 206 -12.71 5.26 10.93
N ASP A 207 -13.95 4.80 10.75
CA ASP A 207 -14.24 3.44 10.27
C ASP A 207 -14.59 3.46 8.78
N THR A 208 -13.78 2.82 7.95
CA THR A 208 -14.02 2.73 6.51
C THR A 208 -15.27 1.91 6.17
N ARG A 209 -15.74 1.07 7.09
CA ARG A 209 -16.99 0.33 6.94
C ARG A 209 -18.21 1.09 7.43
N GLU A 210 -18.00 2.22 8.11
CA GLU A 210 -19.06 3.05 8.70
C GLU A 210 -19.95 2.30 9.72
N LEU A 211 -19.42 1.26 10.38
CA LEU A 211 -20.17 0.41 11.32
C LEU A 211 -19.87 0.73 12.79
N LEU A 212 -18.89 1.58 13.09
CA LEU A 212 -18.47 1.90 14.47
C LEU A 212 -19.54 2.60 15.32
N HIS A 213 -20.59 3.14 14.69
CA HIS A 213 -21.77 3.64 15.41
C HIS A 213 -22.49 2.51 16.17
N THR A 214 -22.39 1.27 15.70
CA THR A 214 -22.98 0.10 16.37
C THR A 214 -22.16 -0.34 17.58
N GLN A 215 -22.84 -0.80 18.64
CA GLN A 215 -22.18 -1.31 19.84
C GLN A 215 -21.40 -2.60 19.55
N SER A 216 -21.97 -3.51 18.76
CA SER A 216 -21.32 -4.80 18.41
C SER A 216 -19.96 -4.61 17.72
N ARG A 217 -19.85 -3.64 16.79
CA ARG A 217 -18.58 -3.34 16.11
C ARG A 217 -17.53 -2.78 17.07
N ARG A 218 -17.94 -1.91 18.00
CA ARG A 218 -17.05 -1.35 19.03
C ARG A 218 -16.57 -2.43 19.99
N GLU A 219 -17.46 -3.31 20.44
CA GLU A 219 -17.10 -4.42 21.31
C GLU A 219 -16.17 -5.42 20.62
N ASP A 220 -16.42 -5.77 19.35
CA ASP A 220 -15.51 -6.63 18.55
C ASP A 220 -14.12 -6.00 18.41
N ALA A 221 -14.06 -4.70 18.12
CA ALA A 221 -12.79 -3.97 18.02
C ALA A 221 -12.02 -3.98 19.36
N CYS A 222 -12.69 -3.64 20.47
CA CYS A 222 -12.10 -3.69 21.80
C CYS A 222 -11.68 -5.11 22.20
N ASN A 223 -12.45 -6.14 21.85
CA ASN A 223 -12.13 -7.54 22.14
C ASN A 223 -10.86 -7.98 21.41
N ARG A 224 -10.69 -7.59 20.14
CA ARG A 224 -9.47 -7.89 19.37
C ARG A 224 -8.24 -7.18 19.94
N LEU A 225 -8.38 -5.92 20.34
CA LEU A 225 -7.29 -5.19 20.98
C LEU A 225 -6.90 -5.82 22.32
N ARG A 226 -7.89 -6.19 23.16
CA ARG A 226 -7.66 -6.93 24.41
C ARG A 226 -6.98 -8.27 24.20
N ALA A 227 -7.38 -9.03 23.17
CA ALA A 227 -6.81 -10.34 22.89
C ALA A 227 -5.31 -10.29 22.60
N ILE A 228 -4.83 -9.14 22.11
CA ILE A 228 -3.44 -8.95 21.70
C ILE A 228 -2.61 -8.34 22.83
N LEU A 229 -3.18 -7.42 23.60
CA LEU A 229 -2.46 -6.72 24.67
C LEU A 229 -2.51 -7.48 26.01
N GLY A 230 -3.32 -8.53 26.11
CA GLY A 230 -3.37 -9.44 27.25
C GLY A 230 -3.57 -8.72 28.59
N ASP A 231 -2.81 -9.15 29.60
CA ASP A 231 -2.87 -8.62 30.96
C ASP A 231 -2.20 -7.23 31.12
N SER A 232 -1.47 -6.76 30.10
CA SER A 232 -0.84 -5.42 30.08
C SER A 232 -1.88 -4.29 29.95
N MET A 233 -3.11 -4.63 29.57
CA MET A 233 -4.17 -3.68 29.24
C MET A 233 -5.13 -3.41 30.41
N CYS A 234 -5.28 -2.14 30.79
CA CYS A 234 -6.15 -1.74 31.88
C CYS A 234 -7.58 -1.39 31.42
N SER A 235 -7.75 -0.73 30.27
CA SER A 235 -9.06 -0.39 29.71
C SER A 235 -9.05 -0.13 28.19
N CYS A 236 -10.15 -0.47 27.50
CA CYS A 236 -10.43 -0.14 26.10
C CYS A 236 -11.81 0.48 25.98
N GLU A 237 -11.92 1.69 25.44
CA GLU A 237 -13.21 2.33 25.21
C GLU A 237 -13.24 3.02 23.85
N ILE A 238 -14.35 2.88 23.12
CA ILE A 238 -14.57 3.57 21.83
C ILE A 238 -15.85 4.40 21.94
N GLU A 239 -15.67 5.71 21.80
CA GLU A 239 -16.72 6.72 21.94
C GLU A 239 -16.81 7.56 20.67
N LEU A 240 -17.97 8.16 20.40
CA LEU A 240 -18.07 9.17 19.34
C LEU A 240 -17.27 10.41 19.78
N ALA A 241 -16.39 10.93 18.92
CA ALA A 241 -15.64 12.14 19.24
C ALA A 241 -16.58 13.36 19.30
N SER A 242 -16.36 14.25 20.26
CA SER A 242 -17.11 15.51 20.31
C SER A 242 -16.77 16.41 19.12
N GLU A 243 -17.69 17.31 18.77
CA GLU A 243 -17.50 18.27 17.67
C GLU A 243 -16.25 19.14 17.87
N GLU A 244 -15.93 19.48 19.13
CA GLU A 244 -14.71 20.22 19.49
C GLU A 244 -13.44 19.44 19.11
N ILE A 245 -13.38 18.15 19.45
CA ILE A 245 -12.23 17.29 19.14
C ILE A 245 -12.12 17.06 17.63
N ALA A 246 -13.25 16.88 16.94
CA ALA A 246 -13.29 16.76 15.49
C ALA A 246 -12.86 18.05 14.77
N SER A 247 -13.18 19.23 15.32
CA SER A 247 -12.76 20.52 14.77
C SER A 247 -11.25 20.77 14.90
N CYS A 248 -10.61 20.28 15.96
CA CYS A 248 -9.17 20.37 16.16
C CYS A 248 -8.37 19.65 15.07
N LEU A 249 -8.91 18.58 14.46
CA LEU A 249 -8.30 17.89 13.33
C LEU A 249 -8.25 18.77 12.06
N GLN A 250 -9.19 19.72 11.91
CA GLN A 250 -9.20 20.64 10.77
C GLN A 250 -8.21 21.80 10.94
N ALA A 251 -7.87 22.16 12.18
CA ALA A 251 -6.97 23.26 12.47
C ALA A 251 -5.48 22.91 12.30
N SER A 252 -5.11 21.62 12.32
CA SER A 252 -3.72 21.14 12.17
C SER A 252 -3.30 20.83 10.72
N SER A 253 -4.13 21.18 9.72
CA SER A 253 -3.90 20.88 8.30
C SER A 253 -2.93 21.83 7.57
N SER A 254 -2.30 22.79 8.25
CA SER A 254 -1.31 23.68 7.62
C SER A 254 0.09 23.05 7.66
N LEU A 255 0.66 22.76 6.49
CA LEU A 255 2.05 22.33 6.35
C LEU A 255 3.01 23.55 6.40
N PRO A 256 4.19 23.43 7.02
CA PRO A 256 5.21 24.46 6.92
C PRO A 256 5.65 24.71 5.46
N PRO A 257 5.88 25.97 5.03
CA PRO A 257 6.17 26.31 3.63
C PRO A 257 7.42 25.63 3.03
N SER A 258 8.44 25.38 3.86
CA SER A 258 9.68 24.72 3.44
C SER A 258 9.45 23.32 2.90
N ILE A 259 8.44 22.61 3.42
CA ILE A 259 8.11 21.25 3.00
C ILE A 259 7.36 21.25 1.67
N THR A 260 6.45 22.20 1.47
CA THR A 260 5.78 22.35 0.17
C THR A 260 6.78 22.66 -0.93
N GLU A 261 7.79 23.49 -0.66
CA GLU A 261 8.84 23.81 -1.64
C GLU A 261 9.75 22.62 -1.93
N ASP A 262 10.24 21.88 -0.92
CA ASP A 262 11.06 20.68 -1.14
C ASP A 262 10.28 19.58 -1.91
N MET A 263 8.99 19.44 -1.61
CA MET A 263 8.11 18.48 -2.28
C MET A 263 7.82 18.86 -3.74
N LEU A 264 7.72 20.16 -4.04
CA LEU A 264 7.58 20.68 -5.41
C LEU A 264 8.92 20.67 -6.17
N THR A 265 10.05 20.86 -5.50
CA THR A 265 11.38 20.93 -6.12
C THR A 265 11.78 19.60 -6.77
N LEU A 266 11.38 18.47 -6.17
CA LEU A 266 11.55 17.14 -6.76
C LEU A 266 10.71 16.92 -8.03
N GLU A 267 9.63 17.69 -8.24
CA GLU A 267 8.85 17.64 -9.48
C GLU A 267 9.52 18.42 -10.62
N ILE A 268 10.30 19.45 -10.28
CA ILE A 268 10.92 20.39 -11.24
C ILE A 268 12.33 19.92 -11.68
N GLN A 269 13.05 19.14 -10.85
CA GLN A 269 14.38 18.64 -11.19
C GLN A 269 14.42 17.71 -12.42
N ASP A 270 13.31 17.05 -12.77
CA ASP A 270 13.23 16.16 -13.95
C ASP A 270 13.00 16.94 -15.27
N GLU A 271 12.46 18.16 -15.21
CA GLU A 271 12.22 19.02 -16.38
C GLU A 271 13.46 19.82 -16.81
N SER A 272 14.44 20.02 -15.92
CA SER A 272 15.50 21.04 -16.10
C SER A 272 16.95 20.54 -16.07
N SER A 273 17.22 19.25 -15.86
CA SER A 273 18.59 18.75 -15.71
C SER A 273 19.06 17.81 -16.84
N ASN A 274 19.72 18.39 -17.84
CA ASN A 274 20.71 17.69 -18.68
C ASN A 274 22.04 17.43 -17.91
N ALA A 275 22.01 17.36 -16.57
CA ALA A 275 23.19 17.21 -15.72
C ALA A 275 22.93 16.19 -14.59
N VAL A 276 23.37 14.97 -14.85
CA VAL A 276 23.41 13.78 -13.98
C VAL A 276 24.27 14.05 -12.74
N PRO A 277 23.79 13.69 -11.53
CA PRO A 277 24.16 12.40 -10.97
C PRO A 277 22.92 11.61 -10.56
N GLN A 278 22.18 11.12 -11.56
CA GLN A 278 21.15 10.11 -11.38
C GLN A 278 21.73 8.91 -10.61
N SER A 279 20.99 8.42 -9.61
CA SER A 279 21.13 7.04 -9.13
C SER A 279 21.21 6.14 -10.37
N SER A 280 22.38 5.55 -10.60
CA SER A 280 22.80 4.96 -11.88
C SER A 280 22.00 3.72 -12.31
N PHE A 281 20.98 3.33 -11.55
CA PHE A 281 20.27 2.07 -11.71
C PHE A 281 18.79 2.20 -12.12
N LEU A 282 18.13 3.34 -11.86
CA LEU A 282 16.72 3.51 -12.21
C LEU A 282 16.59 3.86 -13.70
N SER A 283 16.03 2.95 -14.49
CA SER A 283 15.71 3.22 -15.89
C SER A 283 14.26 2.84 -16.19
N VAL A 284 13.60 3.70 -16.97
CA VAL A 284 12.24 3.49 -17.47
C VAL A 284 12.25 3.80 -18.96
N SER A 285 11.77 2.87 -19.78
CA SER A 285 11.67 3.04 -21.23
C SER A 285 10.31 2.56 -21.75
N VAL A 286 9.91 3.10 -22.90
CA VAL A 286 8.70 2.68 -23.62
C VAL A 286 9.10 2.21 -25.01
N ASP A 287 8.62 1.03 -25.41
CA ASP A 287 8.81 0.47 -26.74
C ASP A 287 7.46 0.09 -27.37
N ASN A 288 7.25 0.55 -28.60
CA ASN A 288 6.06 0.26 -29.40
C ASN A 288 6.33 -0.73 -30.53
N SER A 289 7.54 -1.29 -30.64
CA SER A 289 7.96 -2.17 -31.74
C SER A 289 7.55 -3.63 -31.54
N LEU A 290 7.49 -4.10 -30.29
CA LEU A 290 7.34 -5.51 -29.94
C LEU A 290 5.90 -6.05 -30.01
N SER A 291 4.90 -5.19 -30.06
CA SER A 291 3.49 -5.55 -30.15
C SER A 291 2.80 -4.60 -31.12
N HIS A 292 1.81 -5.04 -31.90
CA HIS A 292 1.05 -4.12 -32.76
C HIS A 292 -0.06 -3.38 -32.01
N ALA A 293 -0.47 -3.87 -30.84
CA ALA A 293 -1.61 -3.33 -30.07
C ALA A 293 -1.22 -2.67 -28.74
N HIS A 294 -0.06 -3.01 -28.17
CA HIS A 294 0.33 -2.58 -26.82
C HIS A 294 1.65 -1.80 -26.82
N SER A 295 1.83 -0.94 -25.82
CA SER A 295 3.11 -0.30 -25.51
C SER A 295 3.81 -1.13 -24.43
N LEU A 296 5.06 -1.51 -24.64
CA LEU A 296 5.89 -2.13 -23.61
C LEU A 296 6.53 -1.05 -22.76
N ILE A 297 6.31 -1.09 -21.46
CA ILE A 297 7.04 -0.31 -20.46
C ILE A 297 8.05 -1.25 -19.80
N GLN A 298 9.32 -0.87 -19.81
CA GLN A 298 10.38 -1.59 -19.13
C GLN A 298 10.93 -0.73 -18.00
N ILE A 299 10.98 -1.31 -16.80
CA ILE A 299 11.43 -0.63 -15.58
C ILE A 299 12.55 -1.47 -14.98
N GLN A 300 13.68 -0.84 -14.71
CA GLN A 300 14.78 -1.42 -13.95
C GLN A 300 15.03 -0.53 -12.74
N CYS A 301 14.97 -1.11 -11.54
CA CYS A 301 15.06 -0.35 -10.28
C CYS A 301 15.50 -1.27 -9.11
N TYR A 302 15.85 -0.68 -7.97
CA TYR A 302 16.08 -1.46 -6.75
C TYR A 302 14.75 -1.93 -6.16
N ASP A 303 14.75 -3.16 -5.68
CA ASP A 303 13.61 -3.72 -4.97
C ASP A 303 13.37 -2.94 -3.67
N HIS A 304 12.09 -2.79 -3.33
CA HIS A 304 11.66 -2.22 -2.07
C HIS A 304 10.26 -2.72 -1.72
N LYS A 305 9.93 -2.61 -0.44
CA LYS A 305 8.59 -2.90 0.09
C LYS A 305 7.58 -2.15 -0.75
N GLY A 306 6.58 -2.83 -1.31
CA GLY A 306 5.53 -2.19 -2.08
C GLY A 306 5.88 -1.75 -3.51
N LEU A 307 7.05 -2.12 -4.07
CA LEU A 307 7.48 -1.71 -5.42
C LEU A 307 6.39 -1.91 -6.49
N LEU A 308 5.78 -3.10 -6.54
CA LEU A 308 4.75 -3.39 -7.53
C LEU A 308 3.46 -2.57 -7.28
N TYR A 309 3.12 -2.28 -6.03
CA TYR A 309 2.02 -1.37 -5.72
C TYR A 309 2.33 0.04 -6.24
N ASP A 310 3.54 0.54 -6.03
CA ASP A 310 3.94 1.88 -6.45
C ASP A 310 3.90 2.02 -7.99
N ILE A 311 4.39 1.02 -8.73
CA ILE A 311 4.27 0.96 -10.20
C ILE A 311 2.80 0.94 -10.64
N MET A 312 2.00 0.02 -10.09
CA MET A 312 0.62 -0.18 -10.53
C MET A 312 -0.27 1.00 -10.15
N ARG A 313 0.01 1.67 -9.03
CA ARG A 313 -0.61 2.95 -8.64
C ARG A 313 -0.34 4.02 -9.69
N THR A 314 0.92 4.25 -10.06
CA THR A 314 1.26 5.28 -11.05
C THR A 314 0.56 5.02 -12.39
N LEU A 315 0.51 3.76 -12.83
CA LEU A 315 -0.20 3.38 -14.06
C LEU A 315 -1.72 3.60 -13.95
N LYS A 316 -2.31 3.26 -12.80
CA LYS A 316 -3.72 3.50 -12.50
C LYS A 316 -4.06 4.99 -12.53
N ASP A 317 -3.22 5.83 -11.91
CA ASP A 317 -3.41 7.30 -11.88
C ASP A 317 -3.32 7.92 -13.30
N TYR A 318 -2.56 7.31 -14.20
CA TYR A 318 -2.48 7.68 -15.62
C TYR A 318 -3.57 7.05 -16.50
N ASN A 319 -4.53 6.33 -15.92
CA ASN A 319 -5.58 5.59 -16.63
C ASN A 319 -5.02 4.62 -17.69
N MET A 320 -3.91 3.95 -17.36
CA MET A 320 -3.33 2.89 -18.18
C MET A 320 -3.84 1.53 -17.74
N GLN A 321 -4.22 0.69 -18.69
CA GLN A 321 -4.58 -0.70 -18.44
C GLN A 321 -3.38 -1.60 -18.72
N VAL A 322 -3.01 -2.41 -17.73
CA VAL A 322 -1.93 -3.40 -17.87
C VAL A 322 -2.53 -4.68 -18.42
N SER A 323 -2.18 -5.03 -19.66
CA SER A 323 -2.65 -6.24 -20.33
C SER A 323 -1.80 -7.47 -19.97
N TYR A 324 -0.51 -7.26 -19.76
CA TYR A 324 0.44 -8.31 -19.41
C TYR A 324 1.53 -7.73 -18.52
N GLY A 325 1.97 -8.48 -17.51
CA GLY A 325 3.05 -8.06 -16.64
C GLY A 325 3.97 -9.20 -16.24
N ARG A 326 5.27 -8.89 -16.21
CA ARG A 326 6.33 -9.77 -15.73
C ARG A 326 7.27 -9.00 -14.80
N PHE A 327 7.49 -9.56 -13.62
CA PHE A 327 8.26 -8.96 -12.52
C PHE A 327 9.40 -9.89 -12.11
N ASN A 328 10.64 -9.51 -12.41
CA ASN A 328 11.82 -10.29 -12.06
C ASN A 328 12.64 -9.61 -10.96
N THR A 329 12.70 -10.17 -9.75
CA THR A 329 13.72 -9.80 -8.75
C THR A 329 14.98 -10.65 -8.93
N LYS A 330 16.15 -10.01 -8.91
CA LYS A 330 17.47 -10.64 -8.91
C LYS A 330 18.00 -10.74 -7.48
N GLU A 331 18.89 -11.70 -7.24
CA GLU A 331 19.50 -11.94 -5.92
C GLU A 331 20.24 -10.72 -5.34
N ASN A 332 20.70 -9.82 -6.19
CA ASN A 332 21.40 -8.60 -5.79
C ASN A 332 20.46 -7.43 -5.41
N GLY A 333 19.15 -7.69 -5.24
CA GLY A 333 18.15 -6.68 -4.91
C GLY A 333 17.69 -5.83 -6.09
N ASN A 334 18.07 -6.17 -7.32
CA ASN A 334 17.65 -5.45 -8.52
C ASN A 334 16.38 -6.07 -9.12
N CYS A 335 15.43 -5.24 -9.50
CA CYS A 335 14.20 -5.65 -10.16
C CYS A 335 14.16 -5.19 -11.62
N ASN A 336 13.67 -6.09 -12.48
CA ASN A 336 13.30 -5.80 -13.86
C ASN A 336 11.81 -6.08 -14.01
N VAL A 337 11.06 -5.09 -14.48
CA VAL A 337 9.61 -5.19 -14.68
C VAL A 337 9.28 -4.86 -16.13
N ASP A 338 8.61 -5.77 -16.81
CA ASP A 338 8.15 -5.61 -18.19
C ASP A 338 6.62 -5.62 -18.20
N LEU A 339 5.99 -4.53 -18.64
CA LEU A 339 4.54 -4.36 -18.65
C LEU A 339 4.06 -4.01 -20.06
N LEU A 340 3.13 -4.78 -20.61
CA LEU A 340 2.39 -4.36 -21.81
C LEU A 340 1.15 -3.62 -21.37
N VAL A 341 1.03 -2.37 -21.83
CA VAL A 341 -0.05 -1.48 -21.44
C VAL A 341 -0.77 -0.89 -22.65
N VAL A 342 -2.01 -0.47 -22.43
CA VAL A 342 -2.80 0.35 -23.34
C VAL A 342 -3.38 1.55 -22.60
N GLN A 343 -3.65 2.62 -23.33
CA GLN A 343 -4.43 3.75 -22.84
C GLN A 343 -5.90 3.34 -22.64
N ASN A 344 -6.68 4.17 -21.94
CA ASN A 344 -8.12 3.95 -21.74
C ASN A 344 -8.92 3.86 -23.06
N ASP A 345 -8.40 4.37 -24.18
CA ASP A 345 -9.01 4.22 -25.50
C ASP A 345 -8.66 2.89 -26.21
N GLY A 346 -7.94 1.99 -25.52
CA GLY A 346 -7.48 0.70 -26.03
C GLY A 346 -6.29 0.78 -26.99
N LYS A 347 -5.65 1.95 -27.14
CA LYS A 347 -4.52 2.13 -28.05
C LYS A 347 -3.19 2.24 -27.32
N LYS A 348 -2.12 2.04 -28.08
CA LYS A 348 -0.75 2.34 -27.64
C LYS A 348 -0.56 3.80 -27.25
N ILE A 349 0.46 4.05 -26.42
CA ILE A 349 0.99 5.37 -26.16
C ILE A 349 1.88 5.76 -27.35
N VAL A 350 1.32 6.42 -28.36
CA VAL A 350 2.07 6.85 -29.56
C VAL A 350 2.66 8.25 -29.39
N ASP A 351 1.98 9.11 -28.64
CA ASP A 351 2.40 10.48 -28.39
C ASP A 351 3.70 10.50 -27.55
N PRO A 352 4.82 11.05 -28.09
CA PRO A 352 6.09 11.15 -27.38
C PRO A 352 5.97 11.93 -26.07
N ASN A 353 5.14 12.97 -26.00
CA ASN A 353 4.99 13.77 -24.78
C ASN A 353 4.34 12.96 -23.66
N LYS A 354 3.35 12.12 -24.00
CA LYS A 354 2.73 11.20 -23.04
C LYS A 354 3.72 10.13 -22.57
N GLN A 355 4.58 9.62 -23.45
CA GLN A 355 5.61 8.65 -23.09
C GLN A 355 6.64 9.27 -22.13
N VAL A 356 7.10 10.49 -22.43
CA VAL A 356 8.04 11.22 -21.58
C VAL A 356 7.42 11.51 -20.22
N ALA A 357 6.20 12.06 -20.18
CA ALA A 357 5.48 12.36 -18.94
C ALA A 357 5.29 11.11 -18.07
N LEU A 358 4.90 9.97 -18.66
CA LEU A 358 4.74 8.71 -17.93
C LEU A 358 6.09 8.18 -17.41
N CYS A 359 7.13 8.19 -18.24
CA CYS A 359 8.47 7.76 -17.83
C CYS A 359 9.01 8.61 -16.67
N SER A 360 8.91 9.94 -16.80
CA SER A 360 9.30 10.90 -15.77
C SER A 360 8.55 10.66 -14.47
N ARG A 361 7.23 10.43 -14.56
CA ARG A 361 6.43 10.11 -13.39
C ARG A 361 6.89 8.82 -12.70
N LEU A 362 7.07 7.73 -13.45
CA LEU A 362 7.54 6.47 -12.90
C LEU A 362 8.93 6.63 -12.26
N ARG A 363 9.84 7.41 -12.86
CA ARG A 363 11.16 7.66 -12.24
C ARG A 363 11.03 8.41 -10.92
N MET A 364 10.18 9.43 -10.87
CA MET A 364 9.94 10.20 -9.66
C MET A 364 9.35 9.34 -8.54
N GLU A 365 8.29 8.58 -8.83
CA GLU A 365 7.59 7.74 -7.86
C GLU A 365 8.44 6.57 -7.37
N LEU A 366 9.36 6.04 -8.20
CA LEU A 366 10.22 4.90 -7.83
C LEU A 366 11.55 5.29 -7.20
N SER A 367 11.98 6.55 -7.35
CA SER A 367 13.22 7.05 -6.72
C SER A 367 13.00 7.39 -5.24
N SER A 368 11.82 7.91 -4.89
CA SER A 368 11.41 8.21 -3.51
C SER A 368 9.90 7.98 -3.37
N PRO A 369 9.44 6.71 -3.22
CA PRO A 369 8.02 6.38 -3.10
C PRO A 369 7.36 7.03 -1.88
N LEU A 370 8.16 7.21 -0.82
CA LEU A 370 7.79 7.92 0.40
C LEU A 370 8.86 8.96 0.68
N ARG A 371 8.43 10.15 1.09
CA ARG A 371 9.33 11.27 1.40
C ARG A 371 9.43 11.42 2.91
N VAL A 372 10.64 11.26 3.44
CA VAL A 372 10.91 11.35 4.89
C VAL A 372 11.77 12.58 5.13
N THR A 373 11.33 13.47 6.00
CA THR A 373 12.09 14.66 6.39
C THR A 373 11.91 14.96 7.87
N LEU A 374 12.88 15.65 8.44
CA LEU A 374 12.88 16.04 9.84
C LEU A 374 13.00 17.56 9.93
N VAL A 375 12.01 18.20 10.56
CA VAL A 375 11.94 19.66 10.68
C VAL A 375 12.01 20.09 12.15
N SER A 376 12.69 21.21 12.39
CA SER A 376 12.73 21.84 13.71
C SER A 376 11.52 22.75 13.88
N ARG A 377 10.78 22.59 14.98
CA ARG A 377 9.62 23.41 15.35
C ARG A 377 9.89 24.10 16.71
N GLY A 378 10.72 25.12 16.70
CA GLY A 378 11.21 25.73 17.94
C GLY A 378 12.19 24.77 18.64
N PRO A 379 12.00 24.42 19.93
CA PRO A 379 12.82 23.43 20.62
C PRO A 379 12.51 21.99 20.17
N ASP A 380 11.28 21.73 19.72
CA ASP A 380 10.83 20.40 19.35
C ASP A 380 11.29 19.97 17.95
N ILE A 381 11.45 18.66 17.78
CA ILE A 381 11.69 18.02 16.49
C ILE A 381 10.41 17.34 16.01
N GLU A 382 10.06 17.56 14.74
CA GLU A 382 8.92 16.94 14.08
C GLU A 382 9.41 16.09 12.88
N LEU A 383 9.11 14.79 12.90
CA LEU A 383 9.29 13.89 11.79
C LEU A 383 8.08 13.98 10.86
N LEU A 384 8.34 14.15 9.58
CA LEU A 384 7.34 14.19 8.53
C LEU A 384 7.59 13.07 7.55
N VAL A 385 6.56 12.25 7.32
CA VAL A 385 6.54 11.26 6.26
C VAL A 385 5.37 11.55 5.35
N ALA A 386 5.62 11.73 4.06
CA ALA A 386 4.58 11.96 3.09
C ALA A 386 4.39 10.74 2.19
N ASN A 387 3.14 10.28 2.16
CA ASN A 387 2.66 9.16 1.39
C ASN A 387 1.77 9.67 0.24
N PRO A 388 2.16 9.47 -1.02
CA PRO A 388 1.31 9.88 -2.13
C PRO A 388 0.04 9.03 -2.17
N VAL A 389 -1.09 9.68 -2.41
CA VAL A 389 -2.42 9.08 -2.36
C VAL A 389 -2.91 8.81 -3.78
N GLU A 390 -3.48 7.62 -4.00
CA GLU A 390 -4.19 7.29 -5.24
C GLU A 390 -5.36 8.26 -5.48
N ILE A 391 -5.79 8.42 -6.74
CA ILE A 391 -7.01 9.21 -7.06
C ILE A 391 -8.24 8.72 -6.29
N CYS A 392 -8.30 7.43 -5.91
CA CYS A 392 -9.39 6.89 -5.09
C CYS A 392 -9.28 7.21 -3.58
N GLY A 393 -8.35 8.09 -3.19
CA GLY A 393 -8.16 8.51 -1.81
C GLY A 393 -7.49 7.46 -0.93
N LYS A 394 -6.81 6.45 -1.49
CA LYS A 394 -6.10 5.42 -0.73
C LYS A 394 -4.60 5.66 -0.81
N GLY A 395 -3.94 5.75 0.33
CA GLY A 395 -2.49 5.76 0.42
C GLY A 395 -1.92 4.34 0.49
N ARG A 396 -0.59 4.27 0.43
CA ARG A 396 0.17 3.07 0.76
C ARG A 396 -0.18 2.60 2.19
N PRO A 397 -0.51 1.31 2.39
CA PRO A 397 -0.86 0.78 3.71
C PRO A 397 0.38 0.62 4.60
N LEU A 398 0.15 0.46 5.91
CA LEU A 398 1.16 0.22 6.94
C LEU A 398 2.23 1.31 7.12
N VAL A 399 2.10 2.48 6.48
CA VAL A 399 3.08 3.57 6.62
C VAL A 399 3.20 4.01 8.09
N PHE A 400 2.08 4.20 8.80
CA PHE A 400 2.13 4.56 10.22
C PHE A 400 2.74 3.47 11.11
N TYR A 401 2.40 2.20 10.82
CA TYR A 401 3.00 1.04 11.48
C TYR A 401 4.53 1.08 11.32
N ASP A 402 5.02 1.25 10.10
CA ASP A 402 6.46 1.24 9.79
C ASP A 402 7.18 2.42 10.45
N ILE A 403 6.58 3.62 10.47
CA ILE A 403 7.14 4.79 11.16
C ILE A 403 7.29 4.52 12.66
N THR A 404 6.21 4.05 13.28
CA THR A 404 6.15 3.85 14.73
C THR A 404 7.05 2.70 15.18
N TYR A 405 7.17 1.66 14.35
CA TYR A 405 8.10 0.54 14.58
C TYR A 405 9.56 0.99 14.44
N ALA A 406 9.88 1.78 13.41
CA ALA A 406 11.23 2.32 13.23
C ALA A 406 11.64 3.19 14.42
N LEU A 407 10.77 4.08 14.88
CA LEU A 407 11.03 4.93 16.04
C LEU A 407 11.22 4.11 17.32
N LYS A 408 10.45 3.03 17.50
CA LYS A 408 10.66 2.08 18.60
C LYS A 408 12.05 1.43 18.54
N LEU A 409 12.49 0.95 17.38
CA LEU A 409 13.81 0.34 17.22
C LEU A 409 14.96 1.34 17.47
N LEU A 410 14.69 2.63 17.27
CA LEU A 410 15.61 3.72 17.59
C LEU A 410 15.47 4.19 19.06
N GLU A 411 14.61 3.55 19.86
CA GLU A 411 14.30 3.91 21.25
C GLU A 411 13.72 5.33 21.41
N ILE A 412 13.04 5.83 20.38
CA ILE A 412 12.43 7.16 20.35
C ILE A 412 10.95 7.07 20.71
N ARG A 413 10.54 7.88 21.70
CA ARG A 413 9.13 7.95 22.14
C ARG A 413 8.31 8.87 21.24
N ILE A 414 7.05 8.50 21.08
CA ILE A 414 6.06 9.29 20.35
C ILE A 414 5.11 9.93 21.35
N PHE A 415 5.00 11.25 21.34
CA PHE A 415 4.08 11.99 22.20
C PHE A 415 2.77 12.34 21.47
N LEU A 416 2.91 12.72 20.19
CA LEU A 416 1.81 13.14 19.35
C LEU A 416 2.12 12.76 17.90
N ALA A 417 1.17 12.07 17.27
CA ALA A 417 1.18 11.86 15.83
C ALA A 417 -0.13 12.37 15.20
N GLU A 418 -0.05 13.05 14.06
CA GLU A 418 -1.19 13.50 13.29
C GLU A 418 -1.09 13.00 11.84
N ILE A 419 -2.21 12.59 11.27
CA ILE A 419 -2.31 12.09 9.90
C ILE A 419 -3.30 12.96 9.16
N GLY A 420 -2.77 13.81 8.27
CA GLY A 420 -3.55 14.79 7.53
C GLY A 420 -3.44 14.58 6.02
N ARG A 421 -4.51 14.90 5.30
CA ARG A 421 -4.48 14.97 3.83
C ARG A 421 -4.19 16.38 3.38
N HIS A 422 -3.28 16.50 2.43
CA HIS A 422 -2.80 17.77 1.91
C HIS A 422 -2.69 17.69 0.40
N VAL A 423 -3.17 18.72 -0.28
CA VAL A 423 -2.97 18.87 -1.73
C VAL A 423 -1.74 19.74 -1.94
N ILE A 424 -0.73 19.21 -2.62
CA ILE A 424 0.51 19.91 -2.95
C ILE A 424 0.68 19.78 -4.46
N GLY A 425 0.69 20.92 -5.16
CA GLY A 425 0.62 20.93 -6.62
C GLY A 425 -0.70 20.36 -7.12
N ASP A 426 -0.63 19.34 -7.97
CA ASP A 426 -1.78 18.59 -8.52
C ASP A 426 -2.04 17.26 -7.81
N ARG A 427 -1.40 17.01 -6.65
CA ARG A 427 -1.43 15.70 -5.96
C ARG A 427 -1.93 15.79 -4.53
N GLU A 428 -2.68 14.77 -4.13
CA GLU A 428 -3.04 14.53 -2.73
C GLU A 428 -1.96 13.68 -2.04
N TRP A 429 -1.58 14.11 -0.84
CA TRP A 429 -0.60 13.46 0.02
C TRP A 429 -1.23 13.20 1.38
N GLU A 430 -1.00 12.01 1.91
CA GLU A 430 -1.24 11.68 3.30
C GLU A 430 0.06 11.91 4.06
N VAL A 431 0.06 12.93 4.92
CA VAL A 431 1.26 13.36 5.66
C VAL A 431 1.12 12.94 7.11
N TYR A 432 2.10 12.18 7.56
CA TYR A 432 2.28 11.71 8.91
C TYR A 432 3.23 12.66 9.64
N ARG A 433 2.72 13.32 10.67
CA ARG A 433 3.42 14.31 11.48
C ARG A 433 3.65 13.76 12.87
N VAL A 434 4.89 13.42 13.21
CA VAL A 434 5.23 12.78 14.49
C VAL A 434 6.12 13.71 15.31
N HIS A 435 5.65 14.09 16.49
CA HIS A 435 6.36 14.95 17.43
C HIS A 435 7.24 14.09 18.36
N LEU A 436 8.55 14.31 18.30
CA LEU A 436 9.57 13.49 18.98
C LEU A 436 10.06 14.10 20.32
N GLY A 437 9.62 15.31 20.67
CA GLY A 437 10.00 16.01 21.91
C GLY A 437 11.35 16.77 21.83
N ASP A 438 11.82 17.27 22.98
CA ASP A 438 13.01 18.13 23.16
C ASP A 438 14.18 17.37 23.84
N ASP A 439 14.44 16.14 23.42
CA ASP A 439 15.65 15.43 23.87
C ASP A 439 16.86 15.95 23.08
N HIS A 440 17.76 16.68 23.76
CA HIS A 440 18.98 17.25 23.17
C HIS A 440 19.90 16.20 22.50
N GLU A 441 19.77 14.91 22.85
CA GLU A 441 20.47 13.79 22.19
C GLU A 441 19.95 13.48 20.77
N LEU A 442 18.68 13.81 20.46
CA LEU A 442 18.07 13.60 19.13
C LEU A 442 18.65 14.53 18.06
N CYS A 443 19.21 15.68 18.46
CA CYS A 443 19.75 16.66 17.52
C CYS A 443 21.04 16.16 16.83
N ALA A 444 21.79 15.26 17.46
CA ALA A 444 23.00 14.63 16.92
C ALA A 444 22.71 13.39 16.04
N SER A 445 21.44 12.96 15.94
CA SER A 445 21.03 11.71 15.29
C SER A 445 19.99 11.90 14.18
N LYS A 446 19.74 13.13 13.71
CA LYS A 446 18.75 13.43 12.66
C LYS A 446 18.83 12.51 11.43
N ASP A 447 20.04 12.35 10.88
CA ASP A 447 20.27 11.48 9.72
C ASP A 447 19.99 10.00 10.03
N LYS A 448 20.27 9.56 11.27
CA LYS A 448 19.97 8.18 11.70
C LYS A 448 18.46 7.94 11.81
N ILE A 449 17.69 8.94 12.24
CA ILE A 449 16.23 8.86 12.31
C ILE A 449 15.66 8.75 10.90
N VAL A 450 16.06 9.66 10.00
CA VAL A 450 15.60 9.66 8.60
C VAL A 450 15.98 8.35 7.90
N ASP A 451 17.23 7.90 8.04
CA ASP A 451 17.71 6.63 7.46
C ASP A 451 16.97 5.41 8.05
N GLY A 452 16.83 5.33 9.37
CA GLY A 452 16.15 4.22 10.05
C GLY A 452 14.67 4.11 9.66
N VAL A 453 13.96 5.24 9.62
CA VAL A 453 12.56 5.29 9.18
C VAL A 453 12.44 4.95 7.69
N THR A 454 13.33 5.49 6.84
CA THR A 454 13.33 5.21 5.40
C THR A 454 13.59 3.73 5.12
N LYS A 455 14.59 3.13 5.79
CA LYS A 455 14.89 1.71 5.69
C LYS A 455 13.71 0.84 6.09
N MET A 456 13.02 1.18 7.18
CA MET A 456 11.82 0.44 7.59
C MET A 456 10.71 0.53 6.54
N LEU A 457 10.41 1.74 6.08
CA LEU A 457 9.36 2.00 5.08
C LEU A 457 9.64 1.29 3.75
N MET A 458 10.91 1.25 3.32
CA MET A 458 11.34 0.54 2.10
C MET A 458 11.62 -0.95 2.35
N GLY A 459 11.61 -1.39 3.60
CA GLY A 459 12.07 -2.71 4.06
C GLY A 459 13.45 -3.07 3.51
N TRP A 460 14.38 -2.12 3.63
CA TRP A 460 15.81 -2.34 3.46
C TRP A 460 16.39 -2.72 4.81
N HIS A 461 17.15 -3.82 4.86
CA HIS A 461 17.74 -4.35 6.08
C HIS A 461 19.26 -4.38 5.98
#